data_AF-A0A3M1B0I0-F1
#
_entry.id   AF-A0A3M1B0I0-F1
#
_cell.length_a   1.000
_cell.length_b   1.000
_cell.length_c   1.000
_cell.angle_alpha   90.00
_cell.angle_beta   90.00
_cell.angle_gamma   90.00
#
_symmetry.space_group_name_H-M   'P 1'
#
loop_
_entity.id
_entity.type
_entity.pdbx_description
1 polymer ?
#
loop_
_entity_poly.entity_id
_entity_poly.type
_entity_poly.pdbx_seq_one_letter_code
_entity_poly.pdbx_strand_id
1 'polypeptide(L)'
;MARQFVSTTRFLSYVSRIQEAIKASRKRSRSSDEPALVLATVHACKGREWQNVWFSDISRGRLPHQLADAEEERRIFYVGVTRAKDRLVLSSGDVPSQYLDQAKALIESK
;
A
#
# COMPACT_ATOMS: atom_id res chain seq x y z
N MET A 1 17.36 -5.33 4.92
CA MET A 1 17.78 -4.63 3.69
C MET A 1 19.30 -4.52 3.51
N ALA A 2 20.10 -4.07 4.50
CA ALA A 2 21.55 -3.92 4.33
C ALA A 2 22.32 -5.24 4.07
N ARG A 3 21.81 -6.39 4.53
CA ARG A 3 22.41 -7.72 4.30
C ARG A 3 22.49 -8.17 2.83
N GLN A 4 21.82 -7.47 1.91
CA GLN A 4 21.78 -7.83 0.48
C GLN A 4 22.91 -7.18 -0.33
N PHE A 5 23.72 -6.31 0.28
CA PHE A 5 24.77 -5.57 -0.42
C PHE A 5 26.15 -5.97 0.11
N VAL A 6 26.95 -6.57 -0.77
CA VAL A 6 28.31 -7.05 -0.45
C VAL A 6 29.29 -5.90 -0.20
N SER A 7 29.01 -4.69 -0.70
CA SER A 7 29.85 -3.50 -0.47
C SER A 7 29.04 -2.20 -0.37
N THR A 8 29.61 -1.23 0.33
CA THR A 8 29.07 0.14 0.46
C THR A 8 28.93 0.82 -0.90
N THR A 9 29.88 0.62 -1.81
CA THR A 9 29.80 1.14 -3.19
C THR A 9 28.55 0.63 -3.91
N ARG A 10 28.25 -0.67 -3.81
CA ARG A 10 27.07 -1.26 -4.47
C ARG A 10 25.77 -0.72 -3.88
N PHE A 11 25.71 -0.52 -2.56
CA PHE A 11 24.56 0.10 -1.91
C PHE A 11 24.36 1.55 -2.38
N LEU A 12 25.43 2.36 -2.40
CA LEU A 12 25.35 3.76 -2.83
C LEU A 12 24.97 3.88 -4.31
N SER A 13 25.51 3.02 -5.19
CA SER A 13 25.10 2.97 -6.60
C SER A 13 23.62 2.59 -6.76
N TYR A 14 23.11 1.65 -5.94
CA TYR A 14 21.70 1.28 -5.95
C TYR A 14 20.80 2.45 -5.52
N VAL A 15 21.16 3.12 -4.42
CA VAL A 15 20.42 4.31 -3.93
C VAL A 15 20.41 5.41 -5.00
N SER A 16 21.57 5.70 -5.61
CA SER A 16 21.67 6.69 -6.69
C SER A 16 20.78 6.35 -7.88
N ARG A 17 20.74 5.08 -8.31
CA ARG A 17 19.83 4.62 -9.39
C ARG A 17 18.36 4.82 -9.03
N ILE A 18 17.97 4.53 -7.80
CA ILE A 18 16.59 4.76 -7.33
C ILE A 18 16.27 6.25 -7.36
N GLN A 19 17.17 7.09 -6.84
CA GLN A 19 16.97 8.54 -6.82
C GLN A 19 16.78 9.10 -8.23
N GLU A 20 17.60 8.69 -9.19
CA GLU A 20 17.48 9.11 -10.59
C GLU A 20 16.17 8.61 -11.23
N ALA A 21 15.76 7.37 -10.96
CA ALA A 21 14.47 6.84 -11.41
C ALA A 21 13.27 7.66 -10.87
N ILE A 22 13.30 8.02 -9.59
CA ILE A 22 12.27 8.87 -8.96
C ILE A 22 12.24 10.26 -9.61
N LYS A 23 13.41 10.86 -9.86
CA LYS A 23 13.53 12.17 -10.52
C LYS A 23 12.95 12.15 -11.93
N ALA A 24 13.29 11.12 -12.72
CA ALA A 24 12.77 10.94 -14.07
C ALA A 24 11.25 10.71 -14.10
N SER A 25 10.71 9.99 -13.11
CA SER A 25 9.27 9.79 -12.96
C SER A 25 8.53 11.11 -12.69
N ARG A 26 9.06 11.97 -11.81
CA ARG A 26 8.46 13.29 -11.50
C ARG A 26 8.50 14.27 -12.68
N LYS A 27 9.49 14.14 -13.57
CA LYS A 27 9.57 14.96 -14.78
C LYS A 27 8.49 14.55 -15.79
N ARG A 28 8.27 13.24 -15.98
CA ARG A 28 7.19 12.70 -16.82
C ARG A 28 5.80 13.08 -16.31
N SER A 29 5.54 12.96 -15.01
CA SER A 29 4.22 13.26 -14.43
C SER A 29 3.80 14.74 -14.55
N ARG A 30 4.74 15.65 -14.82
CA ARG A 30 4.45 17.08 -15.05
C ARG A 30 4.17 17.42 -16.50
N SER A 31 4.46 16.53 -17.44
CA SER A 31 4.40 16.78 -18.88
C SER A 31 3.29 16.03 -19.60
N SER A 32 2.56 15.14 -18.92
CA SER A 32 1.54 14.28 -19.55
C SER A 32 0.33 14.13 -18.64
N ASP A 33 -0.87 14.33 -19.19
CA ASP A 33 -2.17 13.99 -18.57
C ASP A 33 -2.48 12.48 -18.66
N GLU A 34 -1.43 11.66 -18.75
CA GLU A 34 -1.56 10.22 -18.94
C GLU A 34 -2.05 9.53 -17.66
N PRO A 35 -2.91 8.50 -17.80
CA PRO A 35 -3.39 7.73 -16.66
C PRO A 35 -2.22 7.04 -15.95
N ALA A 36 -2.06 7.33 -14.67
CA ALA A 36 -0.99 6.79 -13.83
C ALA A 36 -1.54 5.96 -12.67
N LEU A 37 -0.78 4.95 -12.26
CA LEU A 37 -1.06 4.19 -11.05
C LEU A 37 -0.81 5.06 -9.80
N VAL A 38 -1.78 5.13 -8.91
CA VAL A 38 -1.64 5.83 -7.62
C VAL A 38 -1.18 4.84 -6.56
N LEU A 39 0.02 5.04 -6.04
CA LEU A 39 0.56 4.34 -4.87
C LEU A 39 0.49 5.30 -3.67
N ALA A 40 -0.26 4.91 -2.65
CA ALA A 40 -0.47 5.72 -1.47
C ALA A 40 -0.63 4.85 -0.23
N THR A 41 -0.32 5.41 0.93
CA THR A 41 -0.65 4.79 2.21
C THR A 41 -2.15 4.91 2.47
N VAL A 42 -2.71 4.02 3.30
CA VAL A 42 -4.15 4.06 3.63
C VAL A 42 -4.57 5.42 4.21
N HIS A 43 -3.72 6.02 5.05
CA HIS A 43 -3.91 7.36 5.58
C HIS A 43 -4.01 8.43 4.49
N ALA A 44 -3.14 8.38 3.47
CA ALA A 44 -3.15 9.33 2.37
C ALA A 44 -4.35 9.14 1.41
N CYS A 45 -5.00 7.98 1.44
CA CYS A 45 -6.19 7.67 0.64
C CYS A 45 -7.51 8.18 1.26
N LYS A 46 -7.49 8.70 2.49
CA LYS A 46 -8.71 9.17 3.17
C LYS A 46 -9.44 10.23 2.34
N GLY A 47 -10.74 10.04 2.12
CA GLY A 47 -11.58 10.95 1.34
C GLY A 47 -11.44 10.83 -0.18
N ARG A 48 -10.64 9.89 -0.68
CA ARG A 48 -10.53 9.56 -2.10
C ARG A 48 -11.11 8.18 -2.37
N GLU A 49 -11.56 7.94 -3.59
CA GLU A 49 -12.10 6.65 -4.03
C GLU A 49 -11.68 6.37 -5.47
N TRP A 50 -11.54 5.09 -5.80
CA TRP A 50 -11.11 4.62 -7.11
C TRP A 50 -11.98 3.46 -7.58
N GLN A 51 -12.11 3.29 -8.90
CA GLN A 51 -12.85 2.15 -9.46
C GLN A 51 -12.24 0.81 -9.04
N ASN A 52 -10.91 0.72 -9.11
CA ASN A 52 -10.16 -0.48 -8.75
C ASN A 52 -9.13 -0.13 -7.68
N VAL A 53 -9.12 -0.88 -6.57
CA VAL A 53 -8.13 -0.74 -5.50
C VAL A 53 -7.46 -2.08 -5.23
N TRP A 54 -6.13 -2.06 -5.16
CA TRP A 54 -5.36 -3.15 -4.59
C TRP A 54 -4.87 -2.74 -3.20
N PHE A 55 -5.40 -3.38 -2.17
CA PHE A 55 -4.95 -3.19 -0.80
C PHE A 55 -3.99 -4.34 -0.42
N SER A 56 -2.70 -3.99 -0.40
CA SER A 56 -1.61 -4.94 -0.21
C SER A 56 -1.20 -5.12 1.25
N ASP A 57 -0.56 -6.27 1.51
CA ASP A 57 0.12 -6.62 2.76
C ASP A 57 -0.76 -6.65 4.03
N ILE A 58 -1.96 -7.21 3.91
CA ILE A 58 -2.88 -7.41 5.03
C ILE A 58 -2.47 -8.67 5.81
N SER A 59 -1.34 -8.56 6.51
CA SER A 59 -0.62 -9.66 7.15
C SER A 59 -0.63 -9.55 8.69
N ARG A 60 -0.59 -10.69 9.39
CA ARG A 60 -0.53 -10.72 10.86
C ARG A 60 0.67 -9.91 11.38
N GLY A 61 0.40 -8.99 12.30
CA GLY A 61 1.40 -8.13 12.92
C GLY A 61 1.81 -6.91 12.11
N ARG A 62 1.34 -6.77 10.86
CA ARG A 62 1.47 -5.54 10.06
C ARG A 62 0.18 -4.74 10.04
N LEU A 63 -0.95 -5.42 9.84
CA LEU A 63 -2.29 -4.84 9.91
C LEU A 63 -3.24 -5.90 10.49
N PRO A 64 -3.58 -5.84 11.80
CA PRO A 64 -3.21 -4.79 12.74
C PRO A 64 -1.73 -4.81 13.10
N HIS A 65 -1.14 -3.63 13.23
CA HIS A 65 0.21 -3.45 13.75
C HIS A 65 0.22 -3.77 15.26
N GLN A 66 1.16 -4.60 15.71
CA GLN A 66 1.15 -5.16 17.08
C GLN A 66 1.23 -4.13 18.20
N LEU A 67 1.82 -2.96 17.91
CA LEU A 67 2.00 -1.86 18.87
C LEU A 67 0.95 -0.75 18.73
N ALA A 68 0.00 -0.89 17.81
CA ALA A 68 -1.02 0.13 17.55
C ALA A 68 -2.32 -0.19 18.28
N ASP A 69 -3.15 0.84 18.48
CA ASP A 69 -4.49 0.68 19.04
C ASP A 69 -5.36 -0.16 18.09
N ALA A 70 -6.05 -1.16 18.64
CA ALA A 70 -6.78 -2.13 17.84
C ALA A 70 -8.02 -1.54 17.13
N GLU A 71 -8.67 -0.55 17.74
CA GLU A 71 -9.81 0.13 17.12
C GLU A 71 -9.34 1.07 16.00
N GLU A 72 -8.22 1.76 16.20
CA GLU A 72 -7.60 2.58 15.15
C GLU A 72 -7.17 1.72 13.94
N GLU A 73 -6.53 0.57 14.17
CA GLU A 73 -6.14 -0.35 13.09
C GLU A 73 -7.35 -0.94 12.36
N ARG A 74 -8.44 -1.26 13.09
CA ARG A 74 -9.71 -1.70 12.47
C ARG A 74 -10.28 -0.57 11.59
N ARG A 75 -10.21 0.68 12.04
CA ARG A 75 -10.65 1.84 11.26
C ARG A 75 -9.79 2.04 10.02
N ILE A 76 -8.47 1.86 10.12
CA ILE A 76 -7.54 1.92 8.97
C ILE A 76 -7.94 0.86 7.94
N PHE A 77 -8.17 -0.38 8.38
CA PHE A 77 -8.61 -1.46 7.50
C PHE A 77 -9.93 -1.11 6.79
N TYR A 78 -10.93 -0.64 7.54
CA TYR A 78 -12.22 -0.20 6.99
C TYR A 78 -12.08 0.94 5.97
N VAL A 79 -11.24 1.93 6.27
CA VAL A 79 -10.95 3.03 5.34
C VAL A 79 -10.39 2.46 4.04
N GLY A 80 -9.39 1.58 4.10
CA GLY A 80 -8.78 0.97 2.92
C GLY A 80 -9.77 0.18 2.05
N VAL A 81 -10.57 -0.69 2.68
CA VAL A 81 -11.62 -1.50 2.00
C VAL A 81 -12.64 -0.60 1.30
N THR A 82 -13.08 0.47 1.97
CA THR A 82 -14.12 1.36 1.42
C THR A 82 -13.65 2.29 0.30
N ARG A 83 -12.34 2.38 0.02
CA ARG A 83 -11.83 3.21 -1.08
C ARG A 83 -12.18 2.66 -2.47
N ALA A 84 -12.51 1.38 -2.58
CA ALA A 84 -12.88 0.73 -3.83
C ALA A 84 -14.36 0.96 -4.16
N LYS A 85 -14.65 1.31 -5.42
CA LYS A 85 -16.03 1.40 -5.94
C LYS A 85 -16.48 0.10 -6.59
N ASP A 86 -15.69 -0.42 -7.55
CA ASP A 86 -16.10 -1.58 -8.36
C ASP A 86 -15.35 -2.85 -7.96
N ARG A 87 -14.02 -2.76 -7.82
CA ARG A 87 -13.17 -3.93 -7.53
C ARG A 87 -12.17 -3.66 -6.42
N LEU A 88 -12.19 -4.55 -5.43
CA LEU A 88 -11.19 -4.60 -4.36
C LEU A 88 -10.39 -5.90 -4.48
N VAL A 89 -9.06 -5.78 -4.53
CA VAL A 89 -8.14 -6.91 -4.43
C VAL A 89 -7.41 -6.81 -3.10
N LEU A 90 -7.48 -7.88 -2.31
CA LEU A 90 -6.80 -8.01 -1.03
C LEU A 90 -5.68 -9.04 -1.18
N SER A 91 -4.51 -8.74 -0.61
CA SER A 91 -3.38 -9.66 -0.59
C SER A 91 -2.65 -9.59 0.74
N SER A 92 -2.18 -10.74 1.21
CA SER A 92 -1.31 -10.87 2.39
C SER A 92 0.05 -11.42 1.99
N GLY A 93 1.04 -11.22 2.86
CA GLY A 93 2.30 -11.97 2.85
C GLY A 93 2.12 -13.37 3.46
N ASP A 94 3.15 -13.83 4.17
CA ASP A 94 3.26 -15.24 4.62
C ASP A 94 2.14 -15.69 5.56
N VAL A 95 1.73 -14.83 6.51
CA VAL A 95 0.66 -15.14 7.46
C VAL A 95 -0.47 -14.13 7.30
N PRO A 96 -1.66 -14.54 6.82
CA PRO A 96 -2.81 -13.67 6.66
C PRO A 96 -3.25 -13.00 7.97
N SER A 97 -3.75 -11.76 7.86
CA SER A 97 -4.39 -11.07 8.99
C SER A 97 -5.80 -11.59 9.24
N GLN A 98 -6.21 -11.58 10.51
CA GLN A 98 -7.59 -11.84 10.96
C GLN A 98 -8.64 -10.90 10.34
N TYR A 99 -8.21 -9.74 9.80
CA TYR A 99 -9.12 -8.81 9.14
C TYR A 99 -9.62 -9.30 7.78
N LEU A 100 -8.92 -10.26 7.14
CA LEU A 100 -9.39 -10.82 5.87
C LEU A 100 -10.68 -11.63 6.01
N ASP A 101 -10.87 -12.30 7.14
CA ASP A 101 -12.11 -13.04 7.42
C ASP A 101 -13.31 -12.08 7.55
N GLN A 102 -13.06 -10.88 8.07
CA GLN A 102 -14.05 -9.81 8.23
C GLN A 102 -14.32 -9.06 6.92
N ALA A 103 -13.41 -9.15 5.94
CA ALA A 103 -13.51 -8.41 4.69
C ALA A 103 -14.76 -8.78 3.89
N LYS A 104 -15.12 -10.07 3.85
CA LYS A 104 -16.31 -10.55 3.14
C LYS A 104 -17.59 -9.91 3.67
N ALA A 105 -17.78 -9.96 4.99
CA ALA A 105 -18.96 -9.36 5.64
C ALA A 105 -19.05 -7.85 5.39
N LEU A 106 -17.91 -7.15 5.41
CA LEU A 106 -17.87 -5.71 5.13
C LEU A 106 -18.19 -5.36 3.67
N ILE A 107 -17.77 -6.20 2.72
CA ILE A 107 -18.06 -6.02 1.29
C ILE A 107 -19.52 -6.32 0.99
N GLU A 108 -20.09 -7.37 1.59
CA GLU A 108 -21.49 -7.76 1.43
C GLU A 108 -22.47 -6.76 2.07
N SER A 109 -22.03 -6.00 3.07
CA SER A 109 -22.84 -4.95 3.71
C SER A 109 -22.88 -3.60 2.98
N LYS A 110 -22.16 -3.47 1.85
CA LYS A 110 -22.01 -2.24 1.08
C LYS A 110 -23.02 -2.17 -0.06
#